data_AF-A0A178WKA2-F1
#
_entry.id   AF-A0A178WKA2-F1
#
_cell.length_a   1.000
_cell.length_b   1.000
_cell.length_c   1.000
_cell.angle_alpha   90.00
_cell.angle_beta   90.00
_cell.angle_gamma   90.00
#
_symmetry.space_group_name_H-M   'P 1'
#
loop_
_entity.id
_entity.type
_entity.pdbx_description
1 polymer ?
#
loop_
_entity_poly.entity_id
_entity_poly.type
_entity_poly.pdbx_seq_one_letter_code
_entity_poly.pdbx_strand_id
1 'polypeptide(L)'
;MEEELKNFIIVWISAIISVSYCYYISANIKTGVLRLFSVLPICGLFFVLPLFFSSVHFSSSTAFYLSEMASLKLILFAFDQGPLFPVAPNLIQFVCFTCFPIKLQRNPKSQPSQNHFHKRAFAIKIMIFGVVLHVYNYSHFLPQTVLLGLCFLHLYVELEILLGPLKVLLSMALGCDLEPQFNKPYLATSLQDFWGRRWNLMVSSVLRSGIYNPVRCACQRPMNSGWARFMGYLVTFLVSGLFHELVYFYITRETPTWEVTLFFVLNGVCTGTEVAVKRTGFLRRWWPVRSSVSRLLTMGFVVVTGGLLFFPLFIRSGMMERRANETLFFLDFVKRKFSIF
;
A
#
# COMPACT_ATOMS: atom_id res chain seq x y z
N MET A 1 5.64 -9.07 24.12
CA MET A 1 6.08 -9.86 22.95
C MET A 1 5.33 -11.18 22.87
N GLU A 2 5.36 -12.02 23.92
CA GLU A 2 4.65 -13.31 23.88
C GLU A 2 3.13 -13.17 23.66
N GLU A 3 2.46 -12.22 24.34
CA GLU A 3 1.04 -11.96 24.07
C GLU A 3 0.80 -11.45 22.64
N GLU A 4 1.71 -10.64 22.09
CA GLU A 4 1.61 -10.19 20.70
C GLU A 4 1.73 -11.37 19.71
N LEU A 5 2.59 -12.36 19.99
CA LEU A 5 2.67 -13.57 19.17
C LEU A 5 1.41 -14.44 19.28
N LYS A 6 0.84 -14.54 20.48
CA LYS A 6 -0.43 -15.24 20.69
C LYS A 6 -1.56 -14.56 19.92
N ASN A 7 -1.66 -13.23 19.99
CA ASN A 7 -2.61 -12.46 19.20
C ASN A 7 -2.36 -12.62 17.70
N PHE A 8 -1.09 -12.66 17.27
CA PHE A 8 -0.72 -12.93 15.89
C PHE A 8 -1.27 -14.27 15.40
N ILE A 9 -1.08 -15.35 16.18
CA ILE A 9 -1.61 -16.67 15.85
C ILE A 9 -3.14 -16.63 15.74
N ILE A 10 -3.84 -16.05 16.72
CA ILE A 10 -5.30 -15.97 16.73
C ILE A 10 -5.83 -15.20 15.52
N VAL A 11 -5.23 -14.04 15.22
CA VAL A 11 -5.62 -13.18 14.10
C VAL A 11 -5.45 -13.91 12.77
N TRP A 12 -4.31 -14.56 12.54
CA TRP A 12 -4.05 -15.26 11.28
C TRP A 12 -4.86 -16.54 11.12
N ILE A 13 -5.12 -17.29 12.20
CA ILE A 13 -6.07 -18.41 12.16
C ILE A 13 -7.47 -17.91 11.77
N SER A 14 -7.93 -16.83 12.40
CA SER A 14 -9.23 -16.21 12.08
C SER A 14 -9.32 -15.75 10.63
N ALA A 15 -8.24 -15.15 10.12
CA ALA A 15 -8.14 -14.74 8.72
C ALA A 15 -8.21 -15.95 7.77
N ILE A 16 -7.46 -17.02 8.04
CA ILE A 16 -7.46 -18.24 7.22
C ILE A 16 -8.83 -18.91 7.22
N ILE A 17 -9.49 -19.04 8.37
CA ILE A 17 -10.86 -19.59 8.47
C ILE A 17 -11.83 -18.74 7.64
N SER A 18 -11.76 -17.42 7.77
CA SER A 18 -12.64 -16.49 7.04
C SER A 18 -12.43 -16.58 5.53
N VAL A 19 -11.19 -16.62 5.07
CA VAL A 19 -10.90 -16.76 3.64
C VAL A 19 -11.26 -18.16 3.12
N SER A 20 -11.14 -19.19 3.95
CA SER A 20 -11.59 -20.55 3.62
C SER A 20 -13.11 -20.60 3.45
N TYR A 21 -13.87 -19.90 4.29
CA TYR A 21 -15.31 -19.71 4.09
C TYR A 21 -15.60 -19.05 2.74
N CYS A 22 -14.87 -18.00 2.36
CA CYS A 22 -15.04 -17.36 1.05
C CYS A 22 -14.80 -18.33 -0.11
N TYR A 23 -13.77 -19.17 0.01
CA TYR A 23 -13.38 -20.15 -1.00
C TYR A 23 -14.43 -21.27 -1.16
N TYR A 24 -14.88 -21.88 -0.06
CA TYR A 24 -15.77 -23.05 -0.13
C TYR A 24 -17.25 -22.70 -0.23
N ILE A 25 -17.68 -21.55 0.31
CA ILE A 25 -19.10 -21.19 0.36
C ILE A 25 -19.38 -20.03 -0.58
N SER A 26 -18.70 -18.90 -0.42
CA SER A 26 -19.02 -17.71 -1.21
C SER A 26 -18.72 -17.87 -2.70
N ALA A 27 -17.69 -18.65 -3.08
CA ALA A 27 -17.40 -18.94 -4.48
C ALA A 27 -18.55 -19.67 -5.21
N ASN A 28 -19.36 -20.44 -4.49
CA ASN A 28 -20.49 -21.19 -5.03
C ASN A 28 -21.78 -20.34 -5.17
N ILE A 29 -21.83 -19.17 -4.54
CA ILE A 29 -22.93 -18.21 -4.71
C ILE A 29 -22.76 -17.52 -6.06
N LYS A 30 -23.84 -17.24 -6.79
CA LYS A 30 -23.75 -16.50 -8.05
C LYS A 30 -23.15 -15.10 -7.84
N THR A 31 -22.36 -14.65 -8.81
CA THR A 31 -21.75 -13.31 -8.82
C THR A 31 -22.80 -12.21 -8.67
N GLY A 32 -22.46 -11.17 -7.91
CA GLY A 32 -23.32 -10.04 -7.63
C GLY A 32 -23.60 -9.82 -6.15
N VAL A 33 -24.73 -9.18 -5.86
CA VAL A 33 -25.05 -8.63 -4.54
C VAL A 33 -25.18 -9.70 -3.45
N LEU A 34 -25.69 -10.90 -3.77
CA LEU A 34 -25.81 -11.99 -2.80
C LEU A 34 -24.44 -12.50 -2.33
N ARG A 35 -23.48 -12.64 -3.27
CA ARG A 35 -22.10 -12.99 -2.93
C ARG A 35 -21.42 -11.86 -2.15
N LEU A 36 -21.77 -10.60 -2.42
CA LEU A 36 -21.26 -9.49 -1.62
C LEU A 36 -21.74 -9.59 -0.17
N PHE A 37 -23.03 -9.85 0.06
CA PHE A 37 -23.57 -10.01 1.41
C PHE A 37 -22.93 -11.16 2.19
N SER A 38 -22.55 -12.27 1.55
CA SER A 38 -21.85 -13.36 2.23
C SER A 38 -20.42 -12.99 2.65
N VAL A 39 -19.80 -12.02 1.96
CA VAL A 39 -18.41 -11.60 2.18
C VAL A 39 -18.31 -10.40 3.15
N LEU A 40 -19.33 -9.54 3.24
CA LEU A 40 -19.31 -8.34 4.08
C LEU A 40 -19.00 -8.60 5.57
N PRO A 41 -19.53 -9.64 6.24
CA PRO A 41 -19.17 -9.94 7.63
C PRO A 41 -17.67 -10.18 7.81
N ILE A 42 -17.01 -10.78 6.80
CA ILE A 42 -15.58 -11.06 6.81
C ILE A 42 -14.79 -9.77 6.64
N CYS A 43 -15.21 -8.88 5.74
CA CYS A 43 -14.63 -7.55 5.64
C CYS A 43 -14.74 -6.79 6.98
N GLY A 44 -15.91 -6.86 7.64
CA GLY A 44 -16.11 -6.29 8.97
C GLY A 44 -15.12 -6.82 10.00
N LEU A 45 -14.94 -8.15 10.06
CA LEU A 45 -13.94 -8.77 10.92
C LEU A 45 -12.52 -8.27 10.61
N PHE A 46 -12.15 -8.16 9.33
CA PHE A 46 -10.82 -7.69 8.92
C PHE A 46 -10.53 -6.25 9.34
N PHE A 47 -11.54 -5.40 9.57
CA PHE A 47 -11.35 -4.08 10.18
C PHE A 47 -11.13 -4.16 11.69
N VAL A 48 -11.63 -5.19 12.38
CA VAL A 48 -11.44 -5.34 13.84
C VAL A 48 -10.09 -5.97 14.18
N LEU A 49 -9.60 -6.91 13.37
CA LEU A 49 -8.38 -7.68 13.67
C LEU A 49 -7.12 -6.85 13.99
N PRO A 50 -6.81 -5.72 13.33
CA PRO A 50 -5.65 -4.89 13.70
C PRO A 50 -5.71 -4.36 15.14
N LEU A 51 -6.92 -4.20 15.70
CA LEU A 51 -7.11 -3.66 17.05
C LEU A 51 -6.55 -4.58 18.15
N PHE A 52 -6.31 -5.85 17.85
CA PHE A 52 -5.75 -6.83 18.79
C PHE A 52 -4.25 -6.67 19.05
N PHE A 53 -3.56 -5.85 18.26
CA PHE A 53 -2.13 -5.60 18.44
C PHE A 53 -1.89 -4.28 19.17
N SER A 54 -0.96 -4.32 20.12
CA SER A 54 -0.35 -3.13 20.70
C SER A 54 0.93 -2.72 19.96
N SER A 55 1.56 -3.66 19.24
CA SER A 55 2.71 -3.36 18.39
C SER A 55 2.30 -2.56 17.16
N VAL A 56 3.04 -1.49 16.89
CA VAL A 56 2.89 -0.67 15.69
C VAL A 56 3.10 -1.51 14.43
N HIS A 57 4.14 -2.34 14.39
CA HIS A 57 4.49 -3.14 13.21
C HIS A 57 3.43 -4.20 12.89
N PHE A 58 2.95 -4.93 13.90
CA PHE A 58 1.89 -5.93 13.69
C PHE A 58 0.54 -5.29 13.38
N SER A 59 0.17 -4.22 14.08
CA SER A 59 -1.07 -3.48 13.85
C SER A 59 -1.12 -2.92 12.42
N SER A 60 -0.08 -2.18 12.01
CA SER A 60 0.01 -1.57 10.67
C SER A 60 0.04 -2.60 9.55
N SER A 61 0.81 -3.68 9.70
CA SER A 61 0.89 -4.75 8.69
C SER A 61 -0.44 -5.48 8.55
N THR A 62 -1.11 -5.79 9.65
CA THR A 62 -2.42 -6.45 9.65
C THR A 62 -3.49 -5.55 9.01
N ALA A 63 -3.47 -4.26 9.32
CA ALA A 63 -4.38 -3.30 8.73
C ALA A 63 -4.20 -3.20 7.21
N PHE A 64 -2.96 -3.10 6.74
CA PHE A 64 -2.65 -3.05 5.32
C PHE A 64 -3.05 -4.35 4.60
N TYR A 65 -2.71 -5.51 5.17
CA TYR A 65 -2.96 -6.82 4.54
C TYR A 65 -4.45 -7.22 4.56
N LEU A 66 -5.10 -7.12 5.72
CA LEU A 66 -6.46 -7.61 5.90
C LEU A 66 -7.49 -6.50 5.65
N SER A 67 -7.42 -5.40 6.40
CA SER A 67 -8.45 -4.36 6.33
C SER A 67 -8.51 -3.68 4.97
N GLU A 68 -7.36 -3.32 4.39
CA GLU A 68 -7.31 -2.66 3.07
C GLU A 68 -7.28 -3.69 1.93
N MET A 69 -6.21 -4.49 1.81
CA MET A 69 -6.02 -5.34 0.64
C MET A 69 -7.04 -6.47 0.55
N ALA A 70 -7.18 -7.29 1.59
CA ALA A 70 -8.05 -8.46 1.54
C ALA A 70 -9.52 -8.05 1.39
N SER A 71 -10.00 -7.04 2.13
CA SER A 71 -11.37 -6.55 2.01
C SER A 71 -11.69 -6.07 0.59
N LEU A 72 -10.85 -5.22 -0.02
CA LEU A 72 -11.09 -4.73 -1.38
C LEU A 72 -11.07 -5.86 -2.41
N LYS A 73 -10.16 -6.83 -2.26
CA LYS A 73 -10.09 -7.99 -3.15
C LYS A 73 -11.31 -8.90 -3.01
N LEU A 74 -11.80 -9.10 -1.80
CA LEU A 74 -12.98 -9.91 -1.53
C LEU A 74 -14.26 -9.24 -2.05
N ILE A 75 -14.37 -7.91 -1.93
CA ILE A 75 -15.45 -7.14 -2.55
C ILE A 75 -15.39 -7.29 -4.08
N LEU A 76 -14.21 -7.18 -4.69
CA LEU A 76 -14.03 -7.40 -6.13
C LEU A 76 -14.39 -8.84 -6.56
N PHE A 77 -14.01 -9.83 -5.75
CA PHE A 77 -14.35 -11.25 -5.93
C PHE A 77 -15.87 -11.50 -5.91
N ALA A 78 -16.63 -10.71 -5.15
CA ALA A 78 -18.09 -10.79 -5.15
C ALA A 78 -18.70 -10.56 -6.55
N PHE A 79 -18.00 -9.83 -7.42
CA PHE A 79 -18.42 -9.43 -8.75
C PHE A 79 -17.59 -10.07 -9.89
N ASP A 80 -16.84 -11.15 -9.61
CA ASP A 80 -15.91 -11.79 -10.57
C ASP A 80 -14.88 -10.82 -11.16
N GLN A 81 -14.39 -9.88 -10.34
CA GLN A 81 -13.40 -8.88 -10.73
C GLN A 81 -12.14 -8.97 -9.88
N GLY A 82 -11.09 -8.30 -10.34
CA GLY A 82 -9.85 -8.13 -9.57
C GLY A 82 -8.92 -9.34 -9.59
N PRO A 83 -7.96 -9.40 -8.64
CA PRO A 83 -6.88 -10.37 -8.67
C PRO A 83 -7.30 -11.78 -8.23
N LEU A 84 -8.48 -11.92 -7.61
CA LEU A 84 -9.02 -13.22 -7.16
C LEU A 84 -9.86 -13.93 -8.24
N PHE A 85 -9.97 -13.34 -9.44
CA PHE A 85 -10.69 -13.92 -10.57
C PHE A 85 -9.73 -14.23 -11.74
N PRO A 86 -9.79 -15.46 -12.32
CA PRO A 86 -10.59 -16.60 -11.89
C PRO A 86 -10.15 -17.13 -10.52
N VAL A 87 -11.04 -17.88 -9.85
CA VAL A 87 -10.77 -18.46 -8.53
C VAL A 87 -9.55 -19.37 -8.61
N ALA A 88 -8.66 -19.24 -7.63
CA ALA A 88 -7.44 -20.05 -7.58
C ALA A 88 -7.78 -21.55 -7.47
N PRO A 89 -6.97 -22.44 -8.05
CA PRO A 89 -7.23 -23.89 -8.07
C PRO A 89 -7.14 -24.56 -6.69
N ASN A 90 -6.47 -23.92 -5.72
CA ASN A 90 -6.34 -24.46 -4.37
C ASN A 90 -6.51 -23.36 -3.31
N LEU A 91 -6.88 -23.80 -2.11
CA LEU A 91 -7.14 -22.92 -0.97
C LEU A 91 -5.91 -22.10 -0.57
N ILE A 92 -4.71 -22.69 -0.60
CA ILE A 92 -3.47 -22.00 -0.21
C ILE A 92 -3.21 -20.79 -1.10
N GLN A 93 -3.31 -20.97 -2.42
CA GLN A 93 -3.20 -19.88 -3.39
C GLN A 93 -4.29 -18.83 -3.16
N PHE A 94 -5.54 -19.24 -2.93
CA PHE A 94 -6.62 -18.30 -2.66
C PHE A 94 -6.37 -17.48 -1.39
N VAL A 95 -5.90 -18.11 -0.30
CA VAL A 95 -5.51 -17.45 0.95
C VAL A 95 -4.37 -16.46 0.71
N CYS A 96 -3.30 -16.88 0.02
CA CYS A 96 -2.16 -16.02 -0.24
C CYS A 96 -2.53 -14.82 -1.13
N PHE A 97 -3.28 -15.03 -2.21
CA PHE A 97 -3.73 -13.94 -3.09
C PHE A 97 -4.73 -13.01 -2.40
N THR A 98 -5.50 -13.49 -1.42
CA THR A 98 -6.45 -12.68 -0.67
C THR A 98 -5.71 -11.83 0.38
N CYS A 99 -4.97 -12.47 1.30
CA CYS A 99 -4.39 -11.80 2.46
C CYS A 99 -3.16 -10.95 2.15
N PHE A 100 -2.31 -11.35 1.20
CA PHE A 100 -1.05 -10.64 0.94
C PHE A 100 -1.17 -9.67 -0.24
N PRO A 101 -0.41 -8.56 -0.27
CA PRO A 101 -0.42 -7.59 -1.36
C PRO A 101 0.34 -8.10 -2.61
N ILE A 102 -0.02 -9.29 -3.09
CA ILE A 102 0.60 -9.94 -4.24
C ILE A 102 -0.34 -9.97 -5.44
N LYS A 103 0.25 -9.98 -6.63
CA LYS A 103 -0.45 -10.11 -7.89
C LYS A 103 0.37 -10.95 -8.86
N LEU A 104 -0.32 -11.87 -9.52
CA LEU A 104 0.28 -12.74 -10.53
C LEU A 104 0.76 -11.91 -11.73
N GLN A 105 2.02 -12.11 -12.12
CA GLN A 105 2.58 -11.50 -13.31
C GLN A 105 2.14 -12.30 -14.56
N ARG A 106 1.13 -11.80 -15.28
CA ARG A 106 0.62 -12.47 -16.50
C ARG A 106 1.48 -12.24 -17.75
N ASN A 107 2.34 -11.23 -17.77
CA ASN A 107 3.17 -10.88 -18.92
C ASN A 107 4.65 -10.75 -18.54
N PRO A 108 5.50 -11.76 -18.84
CA PRO A 108 6.94 -11.69 -18.58
C PRO A 108 7.68 -10.77 -19.57
N LYS A 109 7.11 -10.51 -20.76
CA LYS A 109 7.77 -9.75 -21.84
C LYS A 109 7.98 -8.26 -21.57
N SER A 110 7.35 -7.66 -20.55
CA SER A 110 7.47 -6.22 -20.30
C SER A 110 8.65 -5.81 -19.41
N GLN A 111 9.30 -6.73 -18.68
CA GLN A 111 10.49 -6.41 -17.86
C GLN A 111 11.38 -7.66 -17.67
N PRO A 112 12.39 -7.90 -18.52
CA PRO A 112 13.23 -9.10 -18.47
C PRO A 112 14.17 -9.20 -17.26
N SER A 113 14.17 -8.26 -16.31
CA SER A 113 15.27 -8.10 -15.34
C SER A 113 14.88 -7.87 -13.88
N GLN A 114 13.60 -7.97 -13.49
CA GLN A 114 13.20 -7.74 -12.09
C GLN A 114 12.87 -9.00 -11.27
N ASN A 115 12.89 -10.19 -11.87
CA ASN A 115 12.45 -11.43 -11.18
C ASN A 115 13.53 -12.09 -10.32
N HIS A 116 14.80 -11.69 -10.45
CA HIS A 116 15.82 -12.11 -9.48
C HIS A 116 15.84 -11.17 -8.27
N PHE A 117 15.77 -11.74 -7.07
CA PHE A 117 16.10 -11.03 -5.85
C PHE A 117 17.56 -10.56 -5.93
N HIS A 118 17.75 -9.27 -6.24
CA HIS A 118 19.07 -8.68 -6.34
C HIS A 118 19.63 -8.52 -4.92
N LYS A 119 20.28 -9.56 -4.39
CA LYS A 119 20.88 -9.58 -3.05
C LYS A 119 21.69 -8.31 -2.76
N ARG A 120 22.46 -7.82 -3.75
CA ARG A 120 23.22 -6.56 -3.67
C ARG A 120 22.31 -5.34 -3.47
N ALA A 121 21.26 -5.20 -4.27
CA ALA A 121 20.33 -4.07 -4.14
C ALA A 121 19.56 -4.10 -2.81
N PHE A 122 19.23 -5.29 -2.31
CA PHE A 122 18.62 -5.46 -1.00
C PHE A 122 19.59 -5.11 0.14
N ALA A 123 20.84 -5.57 0.08
CA ALA A 123 21.87 -5.19 1.05
C ALA A 123 22.12 -3.68 1.08
N ILE A 124 22.15 -3.02 -0.09
CA ILE A 124 22.23 -1.56 -0.20
C ILE A 124 21.04 -0.89 0.49
N LYS A 125 19.82 -1.39 0.31
CA LYS A 125 18.63 -0.86 1.00
C LYS A 125 18.73 -0.99 2.52
N ILE A 126 19.19 -2.13 3.04
CA ILE A 126 19.45 -2.31 4.49
C ILE A 126 20.51 -1.31 4.98
N MET A 127 21.60 -1.13 4.24
CA MET A 127 22.64 -0.16 4.59
C MET A 127 22.07 1.26 4.61
N ILE A 128 21.31 1.66 3.60
CA ILE A 128 20.62 2.97 3.54
C ILE A 128 19.70 3.13 4.75
N PHE A 129 18.92 2.09 5.09
CA PHE A 129 18.03 2.12 6.26
C PHE A 129 18.81 2.38 7.55
N GLY A 130 19.92 1.66 7.77
CA GLY A 130 20.80 1.87 8.93
C GLY A 130 21.42 3.27 8.98
N VAL A 131 21.88 3.80 7.84
CA VAL A 131 22.40 5.17 7.74
C VAL A 131 21.31 6.18 8.07
N VAL A 132 20.10 6.02 7.53
CA VAL A 132 18.97 6.91 7.81
C VAL A 132 18.61 6.90 9.30
N LEU A 133 18.58 5.72 9.94
CA LEU A 133 18.39 5.61 11.39
C LEU A 133 19.50 6.33 12.18
N HIS A 134 20.75 6.18 11.77
CA HIS A 134 21.87 6.87 12.42
C HIS A 134 21.76 8.40 12.27
N VAL A 135 21.36 8.89 11.10
CA VAL A 135 21.18 10.33 10.82
C VAL A 135 20.06 10.94 11.66
N TYR A 136 19.01 10.18 12.01
CA TYR A 136 17.95 10.66 12.91
C TYR A 136 18.46 11.08 14.29
N ASN A 137 19.57 10.51 14.79
CA ASN A 137 20.19 10.94 16.04
C ASN A 137 20.70 12.40 15.99
N TYR A 138 20.93 12.93 14.79
CA TYR A 138 21.34 14.32 14.54
C TYR A 138 20.21 15.16 13.96
N SER A 139 18.96 14.68 14.01
CA SER A 139 17.80 15.34 13.40
C SER A 139 17.60 16.79 13.85
N HIS A 140 17.96 17.11 15.10
CA HIS A 140 17.91 18.47 15.65
C HIS A 140 18.78 19.49 14.90
N PHE A 141 19.83 19.04 14.21
CA PHE A 141 20.73 19.89 13.44
C PHE A 141 20.36 19.98 11.95
N LEU A 142 19.41 19.17 11.49
CA LEU A 142 19.06 19.09 10.07
C LEU A 142 18.02 20.14 9.69
N PRO A 143 18.18 20.82 8.55
CA PRO A 143 17.12 21.65 8.00
C PRO A 143 15.84 20.83 7.77
N GLN A 144 14.68 21.45 7.98
CA GLN A 144 13.38 20.77 7.84
C GLN A 144 13.21 20.09 6.47
N THR A 145 13.68 20.70 5.38
CA THR A 145 13.64 20.11 4.04
C THR A 145 14.41 18.80 3.94
N VAL A 146 15.56 18.70 4.61
CA VAL A 146 16.39 17.48 4.64
C VAL A 146 15.68 16.40 5.44
N LEU A 147 15.11 16.77 6.60
CA LEU A 147 14.34 15.85 7.44
C LEU A 147 13.15 15.24 6.68
N LEU A 148 12.40 16.06 5.95
CA LEU A 148 11.28 15.59 5.11
C LEU A 148 11.74 14.60 4.04
N GLY A 149 12.85 14.90 3.35
CA GLY A 149 13.44 13.98 2.38
C GLY A 149 13.86 12.65 3.02
N LEU A 150 14.43 12.68 4.22
CA LEU A 150 14.81 11.50 4.99
C LEU A 150 13.59 10.66 5.44
N CYS A 151 12.49 11.31 5.84
CA CYS A 151 11.24 10.60 6.18
C CYS A 151 10.67 9.85 4.97
N PHE A 152 10.64 10.48 3.81
CA PHE A 152 10.23 9.82 2.57
C PHE A 152 11.15 8.65 2.18
N LEU A 153 12.46 8.83 2.31
CA LEU A 153 13.43 7.78 2.03
C LEU A 153 13.27 6.60 3.01
N HIS A 154 13.11 6.89 4.30
CA HIS A 154 12.85 5.88 5.33
C HIS A 154 11.62 5.07 4.95
N LEU A 155 10.48 5.71 4.73
CA LEU A 155 9.21 5.04 4.43
C LEU A 155 9.35 4.13 3.20
N TYR A 156 9.96 4.63 2.12
CA TYR A 156 10.17 3.85 0.90
C TYR A 156 11.06 2.62 1.14
N VAL A 157 12.19 2.80 1.82
CA VAL A 157 13.14 1.72 2.08
C VAL A 157 12.56 0.68 3.04
N GLU A 158 11.85 1.11 4.08
CA GLU A 158 11.17 0.22 5.03
C GLU A 158 10.13 -0.67 4.34
N LEU A 159 9.26 -0.09 3.51
CA LEU A 159 8.26 -0.85 2.75
C LEU A 159 8.92 -1.88 1.81
N GLU A 160 10.04 -1.53 1.19
CA GLU A 160 10.82 -2.43 0.33
C GLU A 160 11.50 -3.56 1.12
N ILE A 161 12.01 -3.27 2.31
CA ILE A 161 12.61 -4.27 3.21
C ILE A 161 11.55 -5.27 3.71
N LEU A 162 10.33 -4.82 3.97
CA LEU A 162 9.23 -5.67 4.42
C LEU A 162 8.60 -6.47 3.28
N LEU A 163 8.23 -5.82 2.19
CA LEU A 163 7.46 -6.44 1.10
C LEU A 163 8.33 -7.21 0.10
N GLY A 164 9.61 -6.84 -0.05
CA GLY A 164 10.54 -7.49 -0.97
C GLY A 164 10.77 -8.98 -0.65
N PRO A 165 11.22 -9.33 0.57
CA PRO A 165 11.39 -10.72 1.00
C PRO A 165 10.07 -11.50 1.00
N LEU A 166 8.97 -10.87 1.43
CA LEU A 166 7.64 -11.49 1.41
C LEU A 166 7.23 -11.90 -0.01
N LYS A 167 7.45 -11.04 -1.00
CA LYS A 167 7.22 -11.37 -2.42
C LYS A 167 8.04 -12.60 -2.84
N VAL A 168 9.32 -12.66 -2.51
CA VAL A 168 10.20 -13.79 -2.89
C VAL A 168 9.72 -15.07 -2.23
N LEU A 169 9.42 -15.04 -0.94
CA LEU A 169 8.90 -16.17 -0.19
C LEU A 169 7.60 -16.71 -0.81
N LEU A 170 6.64 -15.83 -1.09
CA LEU A 170 5.36 -16.22 -1.69
C LEU A 170 5.53 -16.68 -3.15
N SER A 171 6.43 -16.08 -3.92
CA SER A 171 6.73 -16.52 -5.28
C SER A 171 7.28 -17.95 -5.30
N MET A 172 8.21 -18.28 -4.38
CA MET A 172 8.73 -19.64 -4.22
C MET A 172 7.66 -20.61 -3.73
N ALA A 173 6.88 -20.23 -2.71
CA ALA A 173 5.85 -21.10 -2.13
C ALA A 173 4.69 -21.40 -3.10
N LEU A 174 4.31 -20.43 -3.94
CA LEU A 174 3.23 -20.58 -4.91
C LEU A 174 3.71 -21.08 -6.28
N GLY A 175 5.02 -21.14 -6.52
CA GLY A 175 5.61 -21.53 -7.81
C GLY A 175 5.22 -20.60 -8.95
N CYS A 176 5.02 -19.30 -8.69
CA CYS A 176 4.61 -18.34 -9.70
C CYS A 176 5.33 -17.00 -9.60
N ASP A 177 5.47 -16.31 -10.75
CA ASP A 177 6.05 -14.98 -10.80
C ASP A 177 5.04 -13.93 -10.33
N LEU A 178 5.46 -13.11 -9.36
CA LEU A 178 4.65 -12.03 -8.78
C LEU A 178 5.12 -10.66 -9.28
N GLU A 179 4.19 -9.73 -9.50
CA GLU A 179 4.52 -8.34 -9.86
C GLU A 179 5.34 -7.66 -8.74
N PRO A 180 6.31 -6.79 -9.06
CA PRO A 180 7.01 -5.98 -8.05
C PRO A 180 6.06 -4.96 -7.42
N GLN A 181 6.26 -4.64 -6.14
CA GLN A 181 5.43 -3.66 -5.44
C GLN A 181 5.74 -2.22 -5.87
N PHE A 182 7.01 -1.92 -6.13
CA PHE A 182 7.47 -0.60 -6.55
C PHE A 182 8.27 -0.70 -7.84
N ASN A 183 8.19 0.36 -8.65
CA ASN A 183 8.96 0.48 -9.89
C ASN A 183 9.69 1.83 -9.94
N LYS A 184 10.79 1.92 -9.19
CA LYS A 184 11.69 3.08 -9.13
C LYS A 184 10.91 4.42 -9.05
N PRO A 185 10.16 4.66 -7.96
CA PRO A 185 9.25 5.81 -7.83
C PRO A 185 9.95 7.17 -7.99
N TYR A 186 11.22 7.27 -7.59
CA TYR A 186 12.06 8.45 -7.76
C TYR A 186 12.34 8.85 -9.23
N LEU A 187 11.99 7.99 -10.20
CA LEU A 187 12.07 8.31 -11.63
C LEU A 187 10.75 8.81 -12.23
N ALA A 188 9.72 9.05 -11.40
CA ALA A 188 8.43 9.53 -11.87
C ALA A 188 8.55 10.90 -12.54
N THR A 189 7.99 11.03 -13.74
CA THR A 189 7.97 12.30 -14.49
C THR A 189 6.66 13.07 -14.31
N SER A 190 5.67 12.47 -13.65
CA SER A 190 4.36 13.07 -13.39
C SER A 190 3.69 12.43 -12.18
N LEU A 191 2.69 13.08 -11.59
CA LEU A 191 1.93 12.53 -10.47
C LEU A 191 1.15 11.29 -10.91
N GLN A 192 0.60 11.33 -12.13
CA GLN A 192 -0.03 10.15 -12.73
C GLN A 192 0.93 8.96 -12.87
N ASP A 193 2.20 9.21 -13.25
CA ASP A 193 3.22 8.16 -13.39
C ASP A 193 3.67 7.64 -12.01
N PHE A 194 3.83 8.54 -11.03
CA PHE A 194 4.15 8.18 -9.65
C PHE A 194 3.08 7.27 -9.05
N TRP A 195 1.85 7.77 -8.91
CA TRP A 195 0.76 7.05 -8.25
C TRP A 195 0.18 5.91 -9.08
N GLY A 196 0.29 5.93 -10.40
CA GLY A 196 -0.36 4.93 -11.26
C GLY A 196 0.52 3.76 -11.69
N ARG A 197 1.85 3.95 -11.71
CA ARG A 197 2.79 3.04 -12.39
C ARG A 197 4.10 2.78 -11.65
N ARG A 198 4.36 3.45 -10.53
CA ARG A 198 5.64 3.33 -9.81
C ARG A 198 5.53 3.14 -8.32
N TRP A 199 4.58 3.81 -7.68
CA TRP A 199 4.30 3.67 -6.25
C TRP A 199 3.22 2.62 -6.02
N ASN A 200 3.53 1.62 -5.18
CA ASN A 200 2.62 0.57 -4.73
C ASN A 200 1.65 0.07 -5.83
N LEU A 201 2.20 -0.71 -6.77
CA LEU A 201 1.47 -1.19 -7.95
C LEU A 201 0.26 -2.06 -7.57
N MET A 202 0.36 -2.77 -6.45
CA MET A 202 -0.73 -3.62 -6.00
C MET A 202 -1.94 -2.79 -5.54
N VAL A 203 -1.73 -1.83 -4.63
CA VAL A 203 -2.78 -0.90 -4.18
C VAL A 203 -3.39 -0.18 -5.39
N SER A 204 -2.53 0.34 -6.26
CA SER A 204 -2.96 1.06 -7.47
C SER A 204 -3.81 0.20 -8.40
N SER A 205 -3.49 -1.09 -8.53
CA SER A 205 -4.26 -2.04 -9.35
C SER A 205 -5.60 -2.37 -8.72
N VAL A 206 -5.65 -2.60 -7.40
CA VAL A 206 -6.87 -2.95 -6.67
C VAL A 206 -7.82 -1.75 -6.64
N LEU A 207 -7.34 -0.56 -6.29
CA LEU A 207 -8.14 0.67 -6.27
C LEU A 207 -8.65 1.05 -7.66
N ARG A 208 -7.85 0.79 -8.72
CA ARG A 208 -8.29 1.04 -10.10
C ARG A 208 -9.51 0.18 -10.45
N SER A 209 -9.47 -1.10 -10.10
CA SER A 209 -10.57 -2.02 -10.38
C SER A 209 -11.76 -1.82 -9.44
N GLY A 210 -11.51 -1.58 -8.15
CA GLY A 210 -12.55 -1.50 -7.11
C GLY A 210 -13.23 -0.16 -6.99
N ILE A 211 -12.53 0.94 -7.28
CA ILE A 211 -13.03 2.30 -7.05
C ILE A 211 -13.06 3.10 -8.35
N TYR A 212 -11.91 3.31 -9.00
CA TYR A 212 -11.81 4.21 -10.16
C TYR A 212 -12.74 3.79 -11.31
N ASN A 213 -12.69 2.53 -11.73
CA ASN A 213 -13.48 2.03 -12.84
C ASN A 213 -15.00 2.10 -12.55
N PRO A 214 -15.51 1.56 -11.43
CA PRO A 214 -16.93 1.67 -11.08
C PRO A 214 -17.42 3.13 -10.97
N VAL A 215 -16.68 3.99 -10.27
CA VAL A 215 -17.05 5.41 -10.10
C VAL A 215 -17.08 6.11 -11.46
N ARG A 216 -16.07 5.90 -12.31
CA ARG A 216 -16.05 6.48 -13.65
C ARG A 216 -17.26 6.02 -14.47
N CYS A 217 -17.60 4.72 -14.45
CA CYS A 217 -18.76 4.20 -15.17
C CYS A 217 -20.08 4.78 -14.63
N ALA A 218 -20.21 4.93 -13.31
CA ALA A 218 -21.38 5.54 -12.69
C ALA A 218 -21.53 7.02 -13.06
N CYS A 219 -20.44 7.79 -13.03
CA CYS A 219 -20.43 9.22 -13.36
C CYS A 219 -20.50 9.52 -14.87
N GLN A 220 -20.23 8.54 -15.74
CA GLN A 220 -20.36 8.72 -17.20
C GLN A 220 -21.79 8.98 -17.66
N ARG A 221 -22.79 8.49 -16.92
CA ARG A 221 -24.21 8.72 -17.24
C ARG A 221 -24.64 10.17 -16.95
N PRO A 222 -24.39 10.74 -15.75
CA PRO A 222 -24.80 12.11 -15.43
C PRO A 222 -23.83 13.21 -15.90
N MET A 223 -22.56 12.90 -16.23
CA MET A 223 -21.53 13.91 -16.47
C MET A 223 -20.73 13.69 -17.76
N ASN A 224 -20.11 14.76 -18.28
CA ASN A 224 -19.16 14.66 -19.38
C ASN A 224 -18.01 13.69 -19.02
N SER A 225 -17.53 12.94 -20.01
CA SER A 225 -16.39 12.03 -19.96
C SER A 225 -15.17 12.60 -19.22
N GLY A 226 -14.88 13.90 -19.36
CA GLY A 226 -13.82 14.59 -18.62
C GLY A 226 -14.04 14.59 -17.10
N TRP A 227 -15.21 15.07 -16.67
CA TRP A 227 -15.63 15.11 -15.27
C TRP A 227 -15.74 13.71 -14.65
N ALA A 228 -16.26 12.72 -15.38
CA ALA A 228 -16.33 11.35 -14.88
C ALA A 228 -14.94 10.76 -14.54
N ARG A 229 -13.90 11.12 -15.30
CA ARG A 229 -12.51 10.70 -14.99
C ARG A 229 -11.97 11.43 -13.77
N PHE A 230 -12.22 12.75 -13.68
CA PHE A 230 -11.79 13.55 -12.54
C PHE A 230 -12.42 13.03 -11.23
N MET A 231 -13.73 12.76 -11.24
CA MET A 231 -14.43 12.13 -10.10
C MET A 231 -13.85 10.75 -9.78
N GLY A 232 -13.52 9.95 -10.80
CA GLY A 232 -12.81 8.69 -10.60
C GLY A 232 -11.50 8.86 -9.83
N TYR A 233 -10.67 9.84 -10.19
CA TYR A 233 -9.44 10.15 -9.45
C TYR A 233 -9.75 10.63 -8.03
N LEU A 234 -10.64 11.61 -7.87
CA LEU A 234 -10.99 12.19 -6.58
C LEU A 234 -11.47 11.14 -5.58
N VAL A 235 -12.43 10.30 -5.97
CA VAL A 235 -12.97 9.25 -5.09
C VAL A 235 -11.94 8.17 -4.79
N THR A 236 -11.10 7.80 -5.77
CA THR A 236 -10.04 6.82 -5.55
C THR A 236 -9.03 7.28 -4.51
N PHE A 237 -8.59 8.54 -4.61
CA PHE A 237 -7.66 9.11 -3.65
C PHE A 237 -8.32 9.39 -2.29
N LEU A 238 -9.60 9.78 -2.27
CA LEU A 238 -10.35 9.91 -1.02
C LEU A 238 -10.41 8.58 -0.27
N VAL A 239 -10.83 7.50 -0.94
CA VAL A 239 -10.88 6.16 -0.34
C VAL A 239 -9.49 5.71 0.13
N SER A 240 -8.45 5.95 -0.67
CA SER A 240 -7.07 5.67 -0.25
C SER A 240 -6.66 6.46 1.00
N GLY A 241 -7.03 7.74 1.08
CA GLY A 241 -6.79 8.59 2.24
C GLY A 241 -7.50 8.09 3.50
N LEU A 242 -8.76 7.69 3.38
CA LEU A 242 -9.53 7.11 4.49
C LEU A 242 -8.89 5.82 5.03
N PHE A 243 -8.38 4.95 4.16
CA PHE A 243 -7.65 3.76 4.59
C PHE A 243 -6.36 4.12 5.33
N HIS A 244 -5.61 5.11 4.85
CA HIS A 244 -4.40 5.54 5.55
C HIS A 244 -4.72 6.19 6.90
N GLU A 245 -5.76 7.03 6.97
CA GLU A 245 -6.25 7.59 8.23
C GLU A 245 -6.59 6.48 9.24
N LEU A 246 -7.24 5.41 8.77
CA LEU A 246 -7.58 4.25 9.58
C LEU A 246 -6.34 3.47 10.04
N VAL A 247 -5.33 3.32 9.18
CA VAL A 247 -4.03 2.74 9.58
C VAL A 247 -3.35 3.60 10.65
N TYR A 248 -3.37 4.92 10.51
CA TYR A 248 -2.86 5.83 11.54
C TYR A 248 -3.63 5.69 12.85
N PHE A 249 -4.96 5.58 12.80
CA PHE A 249 -5.78 5.30 13.96
C PHE A 249 -5.40 3.99 14.66
N TYR A 250 -5.18 2.90 13.91
CA TYR A 250 -4.78 1.62 14.50
C TYR A 250 -3.41 1.65 15.19
N ILE A 251 -2.50 2.50 14.71
CA ILE A 251 -1.15 2.64 15.25
C ILE A 251 -1.12 3.59 16.45
N THR A 252 -1.70 4.78 16.30
CA THR A 252 -1.65 5.84 17.30
C THR A 252 -2.68 5.68 18.40
N ARG A 253 -3.85 5.10 18.06
CA ARG A 253 -5.06 5.08 18.90
C ARG A 253 -5.57 6.48 19.27
N GLU A 254 -5.19 7.48 18.50
CA GLU A 254 -5.62 8.87 18.63
C GLU A 254 -6.72 9.19 17.62
N THR A 255 -7.52 10.23 17.89
CA THR A 255 -8.58 10.65 16.99
C THR A 255 -8.01 11.13 15.64
N PRO A 256 -8.58 10.70 14.50
CA PRO A 256 -8.19 11.16 13.17
C PRO A 256 -8.17 12.68 13.05
N THR A 257 -7.06 13.24 12.57
CA THR A 257 -6.91 14.68 12.29
C THR A 257 -7.32 15.04 10.87
N TRP A 258 -7.49 14.03 10.00
CA TRP A 258 -7.81 14.17 8.57
C TRP A 258 -6.71 14.82 7.72
N GLU A 259 -5.55 15.14 8.31
CA GLU A 259 -4.37 15.68 7.60
C GLU A 259 -3.90 14.68 6.53
N VAL A 260 -3.86 13.39 6.86
CA VAL A 260 -3.45 12.31 5.95
C VAL A 260 -4.46 12.14 4.82
N THR A 261 -5.76 12.16 5.13
CA THR A 261 -6.79 12.13 4.08
C THR A 261 -6.67 13.32 3.14
N LEU A 262 -6.41 14.53 3.67
CA LEU A 262 -6.21 15.75 2.87
C LEU A 262 -5.00 15.64 1.94
N PHE A 263 -3.89 15.02 2.39
CA PHE A 263 -2.73 14.73 1.53
C PHE A 263 -3.13 13.95 0.27
N PHE A 264 -3.91 12.87 0.44
CA PHE A 264 -4.34 12.07 -0.70
C PHE A 264 -5.33 12.82 -1.59
N VAL A 265 -6.32 13.51 -1.01
CA VAL A 265 -7.28 14.29 -1.79
C VAL A 265 -6.58 15.36 -2.63
N LEU A 266 -5.63 16.10 -2.05
CA LEU A 266 -4.81 17.09 -2.76
C LEU A 266 -4.05 16.43 -3.93
N ASN A 267 -3.38 15.31 -3.69
CA ASN A 267 -2.68 14.56 -4.72
C ASN A 267 -3.64 14.04 -5.81
N GLY A 268 -4.86 13.65 -5.46
CA GLY A 268 -5.90 13.22 -6.38
C GLY A 268 -6.40 14.34 -7.29
N VAL A 269 -6.65 15.52 -6.73
CA VAL A 269 -7.02 16.72 -7.49
C VAL A 269 -5.88 17.13 -8.43
N CYS A 270 -4.64 17.18 -7.94
CA CYS A 270 -3.47 17.51 -8.76
C CYS A 270 -3.22 16.48 -9.87
N THR A 271 -3.40 15.19 -9.60
CA THR A 271 -3.29 14.13 -10.62
C THR A 271 -4.41 14.24 -11.66
N GLY A 272 -5.65 14.46 -11.23
CA GLY A 272 -6.80 14.60 -12.12
C GLY A 272 -6.69 15.83 -13.03
N THR A 273 -6.27 16.96 -12.47
CA THR A 273 -6.00 18.20 -13.22
C THR A 273 -4.83 18.04 -14.18
N GLU A 274 -3.71 17.42 -13.75
CA GLU A 274 -2.57 17.12 -14.61
C GLU A 274 -3.00 16.32 -15.85
N VAL A 275 -3.83 15.29 -15.66
CA VAL A 275 -4.36 14.46 -16.76
C VAL A 275 -5.28 15.27 -17.68
N ALA A 276 -6.12 16.16 -17.12
CA ALA A 276 -6.98 17.03 -17.90
C ALA A 276 -6.18 18.00 -18.78
N VAL A 277 -5.15 18.67 -18.21
CA VAL A 277 -4.30 19.62 -18.95
C VAL A 277 -3.44 18.91 -20.00
N LYS A 278 -2.92 17.70 -19.72
CA LYS A 278 -2.21 16.90 -20.74
C LYS A 278 -3.09 16.58 -21.94
N ARG A 279 -4.41 16.45 -21.74
CA ARG A 279 -5.37 16.10 -22.79
C ARG A 279 -5.75 17.28 -23.68
N THR A 280 -5.73 18.52 -23.16
CA THR A 280 -6.00 19.72 -23.98
C THR A 280 -4.85 20.04 -24.94
N GLY A 281 -3.73 19.31 -24.88
CA GLY A 281 -2.55 19.54 -25.70
C GLY A 281 -1.78 20.81 -25.34
N PHE A 282 -2.29 21.61 -24.38
CA PHE A 282 -1.74 22.89 -23.97
C PHE A 282 -0.29 22.77 -23.47
N LEU A 283 -0.04 21.83 -22.55
CA LEU A 283 1.31 21.53 -22.04
C LEU A 283 2.28 21.04 -23.12
N ARG A 284 1.81 20.21 -24.06
CA ARG A 284 2.66 19.67 -25.13
C ARG A 284 3.06 20.75 -26.14
N ARG A 285 2.22 21.78 -26.30
CA ARG A 285 2.43 22.89 -27.25
C ARG A 285 3.25 24.05 -26.67
N TRP A 286 3.13 24.32 -25.37
CA TRP A 286 3.76 25.47 -24.72
C TRP A 286 4.96 25.14 -23.83
N TRP A 287 5.12 23.89 -23.37
CA TRP A 287 6.19 23.57 -22.44
C TRP A 287 6.67 22.11 -22.57
N PRO A 288 7.58 21.78 -23.51
CA PRO A 288 8.29 20.51 -23.49
C PRO A 288 9.24 20.48 -22.28
N VAL A 289 8.69 20.16 -21.09
CA VAL A 289 9.48 20.04 -19.86
C VAL A 289 10.55 18.96 -20.09
N ARG A 290 11.83 19.30 -19.91
CA ARG A 290 12.89 18.28 -19.90
C ARG A 290 12.56 17.22 -18.85
N SER A 291 12.73 15.95 -19.17
CA SER A 291 12.39 14.81 -18.28
C SER A 291 12.98 14.98 -16.86
N SER A 292 14.18 15.53 -16.73
CA SER A 292 14.80 15.82 -15.42
C SER A 292 14.06 16.88 -14.60
N VAL A 293 13.58 17.96 -15.23
CA VAL A 293 12.81 19.01 -14.54
C VAL A 293 11.46 18.45 -14.10
N SER A 294 10.81 17.65 -14.95
CA SER A 294 9.54 16.99 -14.62
C SER A 294 9.68 16.04 -13.41
N ARG A 295 10.81 15.33 -13.34
CA ARG A 295 11.14 14.47 -12.19
C ARG A 295 11.32 15.27 -10.90
N LEU A 296 12.09 16.35 -10.95
CA LEU A 296 12.30 17.22 -9.78
C LEU A 296 11.00 17.84 -9.30
N LEU A 297 10.15 18.33 -10.22
CA LEU A 297 8.85 18.90 -9.87
C LEU A 297 7.92 17.86 -9.26
N THR A 298 7.84 16.67 -9.86
CA THR A 298 6.98 15.58 -9.36
C THR A 298 7.42 15.12 -7.97
N MET A 299 8.70 14.81 -7.80
CA MET A 299 9.23 14.35 -6.53
C MET A 299 9.20 15.46 -5.47
N GLY A 300 9.55 16.70 -5.85
CA GLY A 300 9.45 17.86 -4.98
C GLY A 300 8.03 18.09 -4.49
N PHE A 301 7.04 18.01 -5.37
CA PHE A 301 5.63 18.12 -5.00
C PHE A 301 5.21 17.03 -4.00
N VAL A 302 5.52 15.76 -4.29
CA VAL A 302 5.18 14.65 -3.38
C VAL A 302 5.88 14.83 -2.03
N VAL A 303 7.17 15.19 -2.03
CA VAL A 303 7.96 15.37 -0.81
C VAL A 303 7.44 16.54 0.04
N VAL A 304 7.15 17.68 -0.59
CA VAL A 304 6.62 18.85 0.11
C VAL A 304 5.22 18.56 0.66
N THR A 305 4.31 18.03 -0.17
CA THR A 305 2.93 17.77 0.27
C THR A 305 2.87 16.71 1.37
N GLY A 306 3.67 15.65 1.31
CA GLY A 306 3.69 14.67 2.40
C GLY A 306 4.40 15.20 3.64
N GLY A 307 5.40 16.07 3.50
CA GLY A 307 6.00 16.72 4.64
C GLY A 307 5.07 17.68 5.39
N LEU A 308 4.11 18.28 4.68
CA LEU A 308 3.13 19.20 5.25
C LEU A 308 1.91 18.50 5.84
N LEU A 309 1.51 17.34 5.30
CA LEU A 309 0.20 16.74 5.61
C LEU A 309 0.28 15.26 6.04
N PHE A 310 1.35 14.53 5.69
CA PHE A 310 1.48 13.10 5.99
C PHE A 310 2.39 12.85 7.20
N PHE A 311 3.59 13.44 7.19
CA PHE A 311 4.60 13.23 8.23
C PHE A 311 4.40 13.99 9.55
N PRO A 312 3.72 15.15 9.62
CA PRO A 312 3.54 15.84 10.90
C PRO A 312 2.86 14.98 11.96
N LEU A 313 1.81 14.23 11.58
CA LEU A 313 1.13 13.30 12.47
C LEU A 313 2.06 12.16 12.93
N PHE A 314 2.93 11.69 12.04
CA PHE A 314 3.93 10.64 12.33
C PHE A 314 5.01 11.13 13.31
N ILE A 315 5.39 12.40 13.23
CA ILE A 315 6.40 13.02 14.09
C ILE A 315 5.79 13.36 15.47
N ARG A 316 4.60 13.97 15.50
CA ARG A 316 3.92 14.41 16.74
C ARG A 316 3.62 13.25 17.70
N SER A 317 3.26 12.09 17.16
CA SER A 317 2.91 10.89 17.93
C SER A 317 4.12 10.08 18.40
N GLY A 318 5.36 10.52 18.12
CA GLY A 318 6.58 9.77 18.47
C GLY A 318 6.70 8.40 17.77
N MET A 319 5.94 8.17 16.70
CA MET A 319 5.85 6.86 16.02
C MET A 319 7.20 6.33 15.53
N MET A 320 8.12 7.22 15.12
CA MET A 320 9.45 6.83 14.67
C MET A 320 10.25 6.14 15.78
N GLU A 321 10.24 6.73 16.98
CA GLU A 321 10.93 6.19 18.14
C GLU A 321 10.28 4.89 18.60
N ARG A 322 8.94 4.86 18.68
CA ARG A 322 8.20 3.65 19.04
C ARG A 322 8.48 2.49 18.09
N ARG A 323 8.49 2.72 16.78
CA ARG A 323 8.82 1.67 15.79
C ARG A 323 10.26 1.20 15.92
N ALA A 324 11.21 2.11 16.11
CA ALA A 324 12.61 1.74 16.30
C ALA A 324 12.80 0.88 17.56
N ASN A 325 12.19 1.28 18.68
CA ASN A 325 12.23 0.55 19.95
C ASN A 325 11.59 -0.83 19.82
N GLU A 326 10.44 -0.96 19.16
CA GLU A 326 9.81 -2.25 18.90
C GLU A 326 10.68 -3.17 18.03
N THR A 327 11.34 -2.63 17.00
CA THR A 327 12.25 -3.41 16.16
C THR A 327 13.46 -3.91 16.95
N LEU A 328 14.07 -3.07 17.78
CA LEU A 328 15.18 -3.47 18.65
C LEU A 328 14.75 -4.55 19.65
N PHE A 329 13.59 -4.35 20.29
CA PHE A 329 13.05 -5.32 21.24
C PHE A 329 12.73 -6.67 20.59
N PHE A 330 12.22 -6.68 19.35
CA PHE A 330 12.01 -7.90 18.58
C PHE A 330 13.34 -8.60 18.27
N LEU A 331 14.35 -7.86 17.83
CA LEU A 331 15.68 -8.41 17.56
C LEU A 331 16.32 -9.03 18.81
N ASP A 332 16.19 -8.38 19.96
CA ASP A 332 16.71 -8.88 21.23
C ASP A 332 15.94 -10.12 21.70
N PHE A 333 14.61 -10.14 21.53
CA PHE A 333 13.80 -11.33 21.81
C PHE A 333 14.23 -12.52 20.94
N VAL A 334 14.42 -12.29 19.64
CA VAL A 334 14.89 -13.31 18.69
C VAL A 334 16.28 -13.81 19.11
N LYS A 335 17.24 -12.90 19.35
CA LYS A 335 18.58 -13.27 19.82
C LYS A 335 18.53 -14.13 21.08
N ARG A 336 17.74 -13.75 22.09
CA ARG A 336 17.61 -14.52 23.34
C ARG A 336 17.07 -15.93 23.07
N LYS A 337 16.03 -16.08 22.24
CA LYS A 337 15.47 -17.40 21.87
C LYS A 337 16.46 -18.27 21.10
N PHE A 338 17.26 -17.67 20.21
CA PHE A 338 18.24 -18.39 19.39
C PHE A 338 19.57 -18.65 20.10
N SER A 339 19.96 -17.85 21.10
CA SER A 339 21.14 -18.12 21.94
C SER A 339 20.89 -19.16 23.04
N ILE A 340 19.64 -19.61 23.22
CA ILE A 340 19.27 -20.70 24.13
C ILE A 340 19.36 -22.07 23.40
N PHE A 341 19.56 -22.08 22.08
CA PHE A 341 19.92 -23.25 21.27
C PHE A 341 21.39 -23.17 20.87
#